data_AF-A0AAV1LF23-F1
#
_entry.id   AF-A0AAV1LF23-F1
#
_cell.length_a   1.000
_cell.length_b   1.000
_cell.length_c   1.000
_cell.angle_alpha   90.00
_cell.angle_beta   90.00
_cell.angle_gamma   90.00
#
_symmetry.space_group_name_H-M   'P 1'
#
loop_
_entity.id
_entity.type
_entity.pdbx_description
1 polymer ?
#
loop_
_entity_poly.entity_id
_entity_poly.type
_entity_poly.pdbx_seq_one_letter_code
_entity_poly.pdbx_strand_id
1 'polypeptide(L)'
;MQYHKNQAAAQDLECQPGPSFCNVLKNITNSYTQHHKMIVCKEIQKQTFKKTDRENYLYNKCRRQVKKICQLKRTIQKMRKGDALNILEKNKSVAKLMQRLTPSFALMLQAQLKNDKKKFKGRRWTFDEKVIALRLFKRSPTCYRLLRRMWCLPSPSTLNNLLRLFSLNVGINDNIFNSLREKVKKQLFKKTRWVSCWFFPGQRFFFEPVVIKQKSDFQ
;
A
#
# COMPACT_ATOMS: atom_id res chain seq x y z
N MET A 1 25.35 -61.48 35.13
CA MET A 1 24.67 -61.19 36.40
C MET A 1 24.11 -59.78 36.32
N GLN A 2 22.82 -59.57 36.67
CA GLN A 2 22.13 -58.28 36.97
C GLN A 2 22.34 -57.11 35.96
N TYR A 3 21.36 -56.55 35.23
CA TYR A 3 19.93 -56.27 35.48
C TYR A 3 19.63 -55.47 36.75
N HIS A 4 19.44 -54.15 36.61
CA HIS A 4 18.37 -53.26 37.13
C HIS A 4 18.69 -51.82 36.59
N LYS A 5 17.81 -51.12 35.84
CA LYS A 5 16.61 -50.34 36.25
C LYS A 5 16.94 -49.26 37.32
N ASN A 6 16.58 -47.98 37.22
CA ASN A 6 15.61 -47.24 36.36
C ASN A 6 15.77 -45.70 36.52
N GLN A 7 15.31 -44.90 35.53
CA GLN A 7 14.71 -43.52 35.64
C GLN A 7 15.56 -42.36 36.25
N ALA A 8 15.45 -41.07 35.90
CA ALA A 8 14.85 -40.25 34.82
C ALA A 8 15.64 -38.90 34.80
N ALA A 9 15.85 -38.14 33.71
CA ALA A 9 14.92 -37.32 32.90
C ALA A 9 15.67 -36.88 31.60
N ALA A 10 15.09 -36.81 30.40
CA ALA A 10 14.22 -35.73 29.86
C ALA A 10 14.80 -34.31 30.09
N GLN A 11 14.89 -33.37 29.14
CA GLN A 11 14.56 -33.30 27.70
C GLN A 11 15.46 -32.18 27.08
N ASP A 12 15.58 -31.92 25.78
CA ASP A 12 14.78 -32.34 24.62
C ASP A 12 15.58 -32.40 23.29
N LEU A 13 14.93 -32.85 22.22
CA LEU A 13 15.37 -32.84 20.82
C LEU A 13 14.16 -32.47 19.95
N GLU A 14 13.99 -31.20 19.54
CA GLU A 14 12.91 -30.83 18.62
C GLU A 14 13.37 -30.73 17.16
N CYS A 15 12.86 -31.69 16.38
CA CYS A 15 13.03 -31.80 14.94
C CYS A 15 12.26 -30.70 14.17
N GLN A 16 12.68 -30.48 12.92
CA GLN A 16 11.99 -29.62 11.95
C GLN A 16 10.49 -29.97 11.85
N PRO A 17 9.57 -28.99 11.87
CA PRO A 17 8.15 -29.25 11.63
C PRO A 17 7.90 -29.52 10.14
N GLY A 18 8.09 -30.77 9.73
CA GLY A 18 7.51 -31.29 8.50
C GLY A 18 5.97 -31.12 8.51
N PRO A 19 5.31 -31.12 7.34
CA PRO A 19 3.86 -30.95 7.27
C PRO A 19 3.17 -32.08 8.04
N SER A 20 2.62 -31.76 9.22
CA SER A 20 2.04 -32.77 10.11
C SER A 20 0.94 -33.57 9.41
N PHE A 21 0.78 -34.84 9.80
CA PHE A 21 -0.25 -35.76 9.30
C PHE A 21 -1.66 -35.14 9.30
N CYS A 22 -1.93 -34.27 10.28
CA CYS A 22 -3.14 -33.45 10.38
C CYS A 22 -3.41 -32.59 9.14
N ASN A 23 -2.40 -32.12 8.41
CA ASN A 23 -2.57 -31.30 7.20
C ASN A 23 -2.96 -32.13 5.99
N VAL A 24 -2.48 -33.39 5.90
CA VAL A 24 -2.92 -34.33 4.85
C VAL A 24 -4.40 -34.67 5.06
N LEU A 25 -4.80 -35.01 6.29
CA LEU A 25 -6.20 -35.26 6.63
C LEU A 25 -7.08 -34.00 6.47
N LYS A 26 -6.59 -32.79 6.77
CA LYS A 26 -7.31 -31.52 6.49
C LYS A 26 -7.50 -31.24 4.99
N ASN A 27 -6.59 -31.72 4.14
CA ASN A 27 -6.71 -31.57 2.69
C ASN A 27 -7.66 -32.62 2.10
N ILE A 28 -7.59 -33.88 2.55
CA ILE A 28 -8.54 -34.94 2.16
C ILE A 28 -9.96 -34.60 2.62
N THR A 29 -10.14 -34.11 3.86
CA THR A 29 -11.46 -33.67 4.34
C THR A 29 -11.95 -32.41 3.63
N ASN A 30 -11.08 -31.47 3.23
CA ASN A 30 -11.47 -30.35 2.36
C ASN A 30 -11.89 -30.82 0.96
N SER A 31 -11.17 -31.75 0.32
CA SER A 31 -11.55 -32.23 -1.01
C SER A 31 -12.86 -33.00 -0.96
N TYR A 32 -13.04 -33.88 0.03
CA TYR A 32 -14.29 -34.62 0.25
C TYR A 32 -15.46 -33.67 0.54
N THR A 33 -15.31 -32.71 1.47
CA THR A 33 -16.39 -31.75 1.78
C THR A 33 -16.70 -30.75 0.67
N GLN A 34 -15.74 -30.42 -0.20
CA GLN A 34 -15.99 -29.63 -1.41
C GLN A 34 -16.70 -30.45 -2.50
N HIS A 35 -16.26 -31.69 -2.73
CA HIS A 35 -16.88 -32.57 -3.73
C HIS A 35 -18.32 -32.95 -3.33
N HIS A 36 -18.54 -33.33 -2.06
CA HIS A 36 -19.90 -33.58 -1.55
C HIS A 36 -20.78 -32.32 -1.58
N LYS A 37 -20.24 -31.13 -1.31
CA LYS A 37 -21.01 -29.87 -1.52
C LYS A 37 -21.42 -29.69 -2.97
N MET A 38 -20.54 -29.97 -3.92
CA MET A 38 -20.88 -29.85 -5.35
C MET A 38 -21.88 -30.91 -5.80
N ILE A 39 -21.82 -32.14 -5.30
CA ILE A 39 -22.81 -33.19 -5.60
C ILE A 39 -24.17 -32.82 -4.99
N VAL A 40 -24.23 -32.53 -3.68
CA VAL A 40 -25.49 -32.17 -3.01
C VAL A 40 -26.11 -30.91 -3.64
N CYS A 41 -25.33 -29.91 -4.05
CA CYS A 41 -25.86 -28.77 -4.79
C CYS A 41 -26.32 -29.09 -6.23
N LYS A 42 -25.82 -30.14 -6.89
CA LYS A 42 -26.25 -30.57 -8.23
C LYS A 42 -27.52 -31.43 -8.19
N GLU A 43 -27.65 -32.33 -7.21
CA GLU A 43 -28.88 -33.11 -7.02
C GLU A 43 -30.06 -32.21 -6.62
N ILE A 44 -29.84 -31.23 -5.72
CA ILE A 44 -30.86 -30.21 -5.37
C ILE A 44 -31.28 -29.36 -6.59
N GLN A 45 -30.43 -29.21 -7.61
CA GLN A 45 -30.74 -28.43 -8.82
C GLN A 45 -31.69 -29.15 -9.80
N LYS A 46 -31.94 -30.46 -9.67
CA LYS A 46 -32.81 -31.22 -10.60
C LYS A 46 -34.28 -31.30 -10.20
N GLN A 47 -34.65 -30.94 -8.97
CA GLN A 47 -36.06 -30.85 -8.55
C GLN A 47 -36.43 -29.42 -8.13
N THR A 48 -36.52 -28.53 -9.12
CA THR A 48 -37.17 -27.22 -8.93
C THR A 48 -38.69 -27.39 -8.89
N PHE A 49 -39.21 -27.93 -7.80
CA PHE A 49 -40.65 -27.96 -7.54
C PHE A 49 -41.23 -26.54 -7.72
N LYS A 50 -42.31 -26.40 -8.49
CA LYS A 50 -43.00 -25.12 -8.69
C LYS A 50 -43.59 -24.67 -7.36
N LYS A 51 -42.84 -23.83 -6.64
CA LYS A 51 -43.29 -23.15 -5.42
C LYS A 51 -44.61 -22.44 -5.70
N THR A 52 -45.57 -22.63 -4.82
CA THR A 52 -46.82 -21.88 -4.82
C THR A 52 -46.55 -20.38 -4.63
N ASP A 53 -47.47 -19.52 -5.07
CA ASP A 53 -47.29 -18.06 -4.99
C ASP A 53 -47.08 -17.57 -3.55
N ARG A 54 -47.74 -18.23 -2.59
CA ARG A 54 -47.57 -17.95 -1.15
C ARG A 54 -46.16 -18.29 -0.65
N GLU A 55 -45.58 -19.41 -1.08
CA GLU A 55 -44.20 -19.78 -0.74
C GLU A 55 -43.19 -18.85 -1.40
N ASN A 56 -43.42 -18.44 -2.65
CA ASN A 56 -42.60 -17.45 -3.34
C ASN A 56 -42.65 -16.08 -2.65
N TYR A 57 -43.83 -15.64 -2.22
CA TYR A 57 -44.00 -14.41 -1.44
C TYR A 57 -43.23 -14.47 -0.11
N LEU A 58 -43.40 -15.55 0.66
CA LEU A 58 -42.71 -15.74 1.95
C LEU A 58 -41.18 -15.83 1.77
N TYR A 59 -40.70 -16.60 0.79
CA TYR A 59 -39.28 -16.69 0.46
C TYR A 59 -38.69 -15.31 0.12
N ASN A 60 -39.39 -14.52 -0.70
CA ASN A 60 -38.96 -13.18 -1.05
C ASN A 60 -39.00 -12.22 0.15
N LYS A 61 -39.98 -12.33 1.05
CA LYS A 61 -40.07 -11.55 2.30
C LYS A 61 -38.87 -11.86 3.21
N CYS A 62 -38.58 -13.14 3.45
CA CYS A 62 -37.41 -13.57 4.22
C CYS A 62 -36.08 -13.13 3.56
N ARG A 63 -35.93 -13.29 2.24
CA ARG A 63 -34.74 -12.85 1.49
C ARG A 63 -34.52 -11.33 1.59
N ARG A 64 -35.59 -10.52 1.53
CA ARG A 64 -35.54 -9.06 1.75
C ARG A 64 -35.09 -8.74 3.18
N GLN A 65 -35.63 -9.42 4.20
CA GLN A 65 -35.24 -9.22 5.60
C GLN A 65 -33.78 -9.63 5.86
N VAL A 66 -33.33 -10.78 5.37
CA VAL A 66 -31.92 -11.21 5.46
C VAL A 66 -30.99 -10.21 4.77
N LYS A 67 -31.36 -9.68 3.59
CA LYS A 67 -30.59 -8.61 2.92
C LYS A 67 -30.47 -7.35 3.79
N LYS A 68 -31.57 -6.90 4.42
CA LYS A 68 -31.57 -5.78 5.38
C LYS A 68 -30.68 -6.07 6.60
N ILE A 69 -30.77 -7.25 7.20
CA ILE A 69 -29.92 -7.66 8.34
C ILE A 69 -28.44 -7.66 7.94
N CYS A 70 -28.08 -8.19 6.77
CA CYS A 70 -26.71 -8.15 6.26
C CYS A 70 -26.22 -6.72 5.99
N GLN A 71 -27.10 -5.81 5.52
CA GLN A 71 -26.76 -4.40 5.35
C GLN A 71 -26.52 -3.72 6.71
N LEU A 72 -27.43 -3.87 7.67
CA LEU A 72 -27.31 -3.32 9.02
C LEU A 72 -26.06 -3.83 9.75
N LYS A 73 -25.78 -5.13 9.70
CA LYS A 73 -24.54 -5.72 10.27
C LYS A 73 -23.27 -5.10 9.66
N ARG A 74 -23.25 -4.84 8.34
CA ARG A 74 -22.13 -4.13 7.67
C ARG A 74 -22.03 -2.67 8.12
N THR A 75 -23.14 -1.98 8.33
CA THR A 75 -23.16 -0.60 8.83
C THR A 75 -22.62 -0.51 10.25
N ILE A 76 -23.09 -1.36 11.17
CA ILE A 76 -22.58 -1.44 12.55
C ILE A 76 -21.08 -1.75 12.56
N GLN A 77 -20.61 -2.67 11.71
CA GLN A 77 -19.17 -2.98 11.62
C GLN A 77 -18.32 -1.83 11.06
N LYS A 78 -18.89 -0.92 10.26
CA LYS A 78 -18.22 0.32 9.83
C LYS A 78 -18.16 1.33 10.99
N MET A 79 -19.27 1.55 11.69
CA MET A 79 -19.36 2.45 12.84
C MET A 79 -18.34 2.07 13.92
N ARG A 80 -18.33 0.81 14.37
CA ARG A 80 -17.37 0.29 15.37
C ARG A 80 -15.89 0.46 14.98
N LYS A 81 -15.57 0.55 13.69
CA LYS A 81 -14.21 0.88 13.21
C LYS A 81 -13.92 2.38 13.30
N GLY A 82 -14.89 3.23 13.02
CA GLY A 82 -14.82 4.66 13.26
C GLY A 82 -14.60 4.98 14.74
N ASP A 83 -15.37 4.35 15.63
CA ASP A 83 -15.24 4.54 17.08
C ASP A 83 -13.82 4.20 17.58
N ALA A 84 -13.27 3.08 17.12
CA ALA A 84 -11.89 2.68 17.44
C ALA A 84 -10.84 3.66 16.91
N LEU A 85 -11.06 4.27 15.74
CA LEU A 85 -10.18 5.32 15.20
C LEU A 85 -10.28 6.61 16.03
N ASN A 86 -11.49 7.01 16.42
CA ASN A 86 -11.72 8.19 17.27
C ASN A 86 -11.05 8.04 18.65
N ILE A 87 -11.01 6.83 19.21
CA ILE A 87 -10.30 6.53 20.46
C ILE A 87 -8.78 6.63 20.27
N LEU A 88 -8.25 6.14 19.14
CA LEU A 88 -6.83 6.22 18.78
C LEU A 88 -6.37 7.66 18.51
N GLU A 89 -7.19 8.48 17.87
CA GLU A 89 -6.91 9.90 17.60
C GLU A 89 -6.85 10.73 18.88
N LYS A 90 -7.78 10.48 19.82
CA LYS A 90 -7.80 11.11 21.14
C LYS A 90 -6.62 10.69 22.05
N ASN A 91 -5.82 9.70 21.64
CA ASN A 91 -4.68 9.26 22.43
C ASN A 91 -3.52 10.29 22.38
N LYS A 92 -3.22 10.90 23.53
CA LYS A 92 -2.18 11.93 23.70
C LYS A 92 -0.80 11.51 23.16
N SER A 93 -0.45 10.23 23.24
CA SER A 93 0.84 9.71 22.73
C SER A 93 0.87 9.69 21.21
N VAL A 94 -0.23 9.33 20.55
CA VAL A 94 -0.37 9.35 19.08
C VAL A 94 -0.32 10.80 18.58
N ALA A 95 -1.05 11.72 19.22
CA ALA A 95 -1.01 13.14 18.87
C ALA A 95 0.41 13.73 18.98
N LYS A 96 1.11 13.47 20.09
CA LYS A 96 2.50 13.92 20.31
C LYS A 96 3.49 13.32 19.31
N LEU A 97 3.26 12.07 18.87
CA LEU A 97 4.04 11.45 17.81
C LEU A 97 3.80 12.15 16.47
N MET A 98 2.54 12.37 16.08
CA MET A 98 2.20 13.05 14.81
C MET A 98 2.78 14.47 14.73
N GLN A 99 2.78 15.23 15.82
CA GLN A 99 3.40 16.57 15.88
C GLN A 99 4.92 16.56 15.62
N ARG A 100 5.62 15.47 15.92
CA ARG A 100 7.08 15.33 15.72
C ARG A 100 7.47 14.75 14.36
N LEU A 101 6.52 14.19 13.62
CA LEU A 101 6.79 13.51 12.36
C LEU A 101 6.81 14.49 11.19
N THR A 102 7.85 14.40 10.36
CA THR A 102 7.86 15.08 9.05
C THR A 102 6.67 14.60 8.20
N PRO A 103 5.94 15.47 7.48
CA PRO A 103 4.76 15.06 6.71
C PRO A 103 5.06 13.96 5.66
N SER A 104 6.25 13.96 5.05
CA SER A 104 6.69 12.88 4.16
C SER A 104 6.87 11.53 4.87
N PHE A 105 7.29 11.52 6.14
CA PHE A 105 7.38 10.29 6.92
C PHE A 105 6.01 9.83 7.40
N ALA A 106 5.13 10.75 7.81
CA ALA A 106 3.75 10.43 8.21
C ALA A 106 2.98 9.72 7.07
N LEU A 107 3.07 10.23 5.83
CA LEU A 107 2.52 9.57 4.64
C LEU A 107 3.12 8.18 4.41
N MET A 108 4.43 8.03 4.57
CA MET A 108 5.10 6.73 4.43
C MET A 108 4.65 5.71 5.49
N LEU A 109 4.48 6.15 6.74
CA LEU A 109 3.99 5.34 7.87
C LEU A 109 2.53 4.93 7.67
N GLN A 110 1.68 5.86 7.24
CA GLN A 110 0.29 5.57 6.85
C GLN A 110 0.24 4.50 5.74
N ALA A 111 1.16 4.59 4.76
CA ALA A 111 1.26 3.62 3.68
C ALA A 111 1.76 2.24 4.14
N GLN A 112 2.61 2.17 5.18
CA GLN A 112 2.96 0.91 5.84
C GLN A 112 1.71 0.29 6.48
N LEU A 113 1.06 0.99 7.42
CA LEU A 113 -0.12 0.50 8.15
C LEU A 113 -1.25 0.04 7.22
N LYS A 114 -1.44 0.75 6.10
CA LYS A 114 -2.42 0.45 5.04
C LYS A 114 -2.10 -0.80 4.22
N ASN A 115 -0.83 -1.20 4.09
CA ASN A 115 -0.39 -2.24 3.15
C ASN A 115 0.34 -3.43 3.80
N ASP A 116 0.67 -3.35 5.09
CA ASP A 116 1.28 -4.38 5.91
C ASP A 116 0.55 -5.73 5.79
N LYS A 117 -0.73 -5.77 6.20
CA LYS A 117 -1.60 -6.96 6.16
C LYS A 117 -1.99 -7.42 4.74
N LYS A 118 -1.40 -6.86 3.68
CA LYS A 118 -1.72 -7.18 2.28
C LYS A 118 -0.56 -7.93 1.61
N LYS A 119 -0.91 -9.04 0.94
CA LYS A 119 -0.02 -9.77 0.02
C LYS A 119 0.58 -8.82 -1.01
N PHE A 120 1.81 -9.08 -1.46
CA PHE A 120 2.59 -8.18 -2.31
C PHE A 120 1.82 -7.62 -3.53
N LYS A 121 1.13 -8.46 -4.30
CA LYS A 121 0.32 -8.06 -5.46
C LYS A 121 -0.93 -7.22 -5.13
N GLY A 122 -1.37 -7.21 -3.88
CA GLY A 122 -2.56 -6.48 -3.40
C GLY A 122 -2.27 -5.10 -2.78
N ARG A 123 -1.01 -4.69 -2.70
CA ARG A 123 -0.60 -3.39 -2.14
C ARG A 123 -0.91 -2.28 -3.14
N ARG A 124 -1.66 -1.26 -2.70
CA ARG A 124 -2.04 -0.10 -3.54
C ARG A 124 -1.36 1.16 -3.03
N TRP A 125 -0.74 1.89 -3.95
CA TRP A 125 0.07 3.08 -3.68
C TRP A 125 -0.57 4.33 -4.29
N THR A 126 -0.71 5.41 -3.52
CA THR A 126 -1.11 6.73 -4.04
C THR A 126 0.05 7.38 -4.81
N PHE A 127 -0.17 8.55 -5.41
CA PHE A 127 0.88 9.29 -6.10
C PHE A 127 1.97 9.74 -5.12
N ASP A 128 1.60 10.41 -4.01
CA ASP A 128 2.56 10.96 -3.04
C ASP A 128 3.38 9.88 -2.33
N GLU A 129 2.75 8.74 -2.01
CA GLU A 129 3.42 7.55 -1.48
C GLU A 129 4.52 7.06 -2.45
N LYS A 130 4.26 7.07 -3.77
CA LYS A 130 5.27 6.71 -4.79
C LYS A 130 6.33 7.80 -4.94
N VAL A 131 5.99 9.09 -4.84
CA VAL A 131 6.96 10.21 -4.91
C VAL A 131 7.96 10.13 -3.76
N ILE A 132 7.50 9.84 -2.54
CA ILE A 132 8.38 9.65 -1.36
C ILE A 132 9.29 8.43 -1.57
N ALA A 133 8.74 7.30 -2.02
CA ALA A 133 9.52 6.12 -2.36
C ALA A 133 10.53 6.38 -3.51
N LEU A 134 10.18 7.21 -4.50
CA LEU A 134 11.02 7.60 -5.61
C LEU A 134 12.21 8.46 -5.15
N ARG A 135 11.99 9.40 -4.22
CA ARG A 135 13.06 10.20 -3.59
C ARG A 135 14.10 9.30 -2.90
N LEU A 136 13.64 8.30 -2.16
CA LEU A 136 14.51 7.32 -1.49
C LEU A 136 15.28 6.47 -2.50
N PHE A 137 14.60 5.95 -3.53
CA PHE A 137 15.22 5.16 -4.60
C PHE A 137 16.26 5.95 -5.39
N LYS A 138 16.01 7.23 -5.68
CA LYS A 138 16.96 8.10 -6.39
C LYS A 138 18.15 8.54 -5.54
N ARG A 139 18.04 8.58 -4.21
CA ARG A 139 19.19 8.78 -3.30
C ARG A 139 20.08 7.55 -3.21
N SER A 140 19.51 6.36 -3.07
CA SER A 140 20.29 5.11 -3.00
C SER A 140 19.45 3.90 -3.45
N PRO A 141 19.67 3.40 -4.68
CA PRO A 141 18.98 2.20 -5.18
C PRO A 141 19.33 0.93 -4.37
N THR A 142 20.55 0.85 -3.84
CA THR A 142 21.03 -0.27 -3.01
C THR A 142 20.33 -0.30 -1.65
N CYS A 143 20.30 0.84 -0.94
CA CYS A 143 19.56 0.98 0.31
C CYS A 143 18.06 0.73 0.11
N TYR A 144 17.47 1.22 -1.00
CA TYR A 144 16.07 0.93 -1.33
C TYR A 144 15.78 -0.57 -1.50
N ARG A 145 16.69 -1.33 -2.14
CA ARG A 145 16.55 -2.80 -2.27
C ARG A 145 16.62 -3.51 -0.91
N LEU A 146 17.46 -3.03 0.01
CA LEU A 146 17.54 -3.53 1.38
C LEU A 146 16.26 -3.21 2.16
N LEU A 147 15.87 -1.93 2.22
CA LEU A 147 14.67 -1.47 2.93
C LEU A 147 13.39 -2.15 2.43
N ARG A 148 13.28 -2.45 1.12
CA ARG A 148 12.14 -3.21 0.55
C ARG A 148 12.01 -4.65 1.08
N ARG A 149 13.06 -5.24 1.68
CA ARG A 149 12.96 -6.54 2.36
C ARG A 149 12.24 -6.43 3.71
N MET A 150 12.45 -5.32 4.43
CA MET A 150 11.90 -5.10 5.77
C MET A 150 10.58 -4.30 5.75
N TRP A 151 10.42 -3.37 4.80
CA TRP A 151 9.27 -2.46 4.70
C TRP A 151 8.42 -2.77 3.48
N CYS A 152 7.12 -2.45 3.59
CA CYS A 152 6.23 -2.43 2.45
C CYS A 152 6.58 -1.22 1.56
N LEU A 153 7.33 -1.44 0.50
CA LEU A 153 7.66 -0.41 -0.49
C LEU A 153 7.18 -0.82 -1.91
N PRO A 154 6.96 0.16 -2.81
CA PRO A 154 6.77 -0.08 -4.24
C PRO A 154 7.87 -0.96 -4.86
N SER A 155 7.61 -1.50 -6.05
CA SER A 155 8.67 -2.17 -6.81
C SER A 155 9.53 -1.15 -7.56
N PRO A 156 10.83 -1.42 -7.80
CA PRO A 156 11.65 -0.57 -8.66
C PRO A 156 11.06 -0.39 -10.07
N SER A 157 10.40 -1.41 -10.62
CA SER A 157 9.64 -1.31 -11.89
C SER A 157 8.51 -0.27 -11.80
N THR A 158 7.75 -0.25 -10.70
CA THR A 158 6.70 0.75 -10.45
C THR A 158 7.27 2.18 -10.40
N LEU A 159 8.46 2.36 -9.82
CA LEU A 159 9.14 3.65 -9.77
C LEU A 159 9.72 4.05 -11.14
N ASN A 160 10.25 3.11 -11.91
CA ASN A 160 10.71 3.34 -13.28
C ASN A 160 9.54 3.71 -14.21
N ASN A 161 8.37 3.08 -14.04
CA ASN A 161 7.17 3.46 -14.78
C ASN A 161 6.69 4.87 -14.39
N LEU A 162 6.79 5.26 -13.11
CA LEU A 162 6.51 6.63 -12.68
C LEU A 162 7.49 7.65 -13.29
N LEU A 163 8.76 7.29 -13.46
CA LEU A 163 9.74 8.12 -14.17
C LEU A 163 9.44 8.23 -15.67
N ARG A 164 8.97 7.16 -16.32
CA ARG A 164 8.60 7.17 -17.75
C ARG A 164 7.43 8.10 -18.06
N LEU A 165 6.55 8.38 -17.08
CA LEU A 165 5.50 9.40 -17.22
C LEU A 165 6.05 10.83 -17.26
N PHE A 166 7.29 11.06 -16.84
CA PHE A 166 7.94 12.36 -16.87
C PHE A 166 8.75 12.52 -18.17
N SER A 167 8.08 13.02 -19.21
CA SER A 167 8.68 13.29 -20.51
C SER A 167 9.70 14.43 -20.44
N LEU A 168 10.98 14.06 -20.41
CA LEU A 168 12.10 14.98 -20.62
C LEU A 168 12.39 15.07 -22.12
N ASN A 169 11.87 16.12 -22.75
CA ASN A 169 12.22 16.46 -24.13
C ASN A 169 13.64 17.04 -24.19
N VAL A 170 14.27 16.94 -25.36
CA VAL A 170 15.56 17.60 -25.66
C VAL A 170 15.36 19.12 -25.66
N GLY A 171 16.34 19.87 -25.17
CA GLY A 171 16.27 21.32 -25.05
C GLY A 171 15.78 21.81 -23.68
N ILE A 172 15.26 23.03 -23.65
CA ILE A 172 14.78 23.68 -22.42
C ILE A 172 13.38 23.18 -22.09
N ASN A 173 13.21 22.57 -20.91
CA ASN A 173 11.90 22.05 -20.47
C ASN A 173 11.16 23.12 -19.65
N ASP A 174 10.19 23.79 -20.27
CA ASP A 174 9.41 24.86 -19.66
C ASP A 174 8.72 24.46 -18.36
N ASN A 175 8.28 23.21 -18.21
CA ASN A 175 7.63 22.75 -16.97
C ASN A 175 8.61 22.79 -15.78
N ILE A 176 9.89 22.49 -16.02
CA ILE A 176 10.95 22.57 -15.01
C ILE A 176 11.29 24.03 -14.72
N PHE A 177 11.46 24.85 -15.76
CA PHE A 177 11.80 26.27 -15.62
C PHE A 177 10.68 27.10 -14.98
N ASN A 178 9.41 26.80 -15.28
CA ASN A 178 8.25 27.40 -14.61
C ASN A 178 8.18 26.96 -13.13
N SER A 179 8.37 25.67 -12.85
CA SER A 179 8.46 25.16 -11.47
C SER A 179 9.63 25.76 -10.68
N LEU A 180 10.74 26.09 -11.35
CA LEU A 180 11.89 26.76 -10.76
C LEU A 180 11.62 28.26 -10.55
N ARG A 181 11.03 28.94 -11.53
CA ARG A 181 10.62 30.35 -11.46
C ARG A 181 9.71 30.59 -10.25
N GLU A 182 8.71 29.73 -10.04
CA GLU A 182 7.82 29.83 -8.88
C GLU A 182 8.52 29.58 -7.53
N LYS A 183 9.58 28.77 -7.49
CA LYS A 183 10.41 28.61 -6.28
C LYS A 183 11.30 29.83 -6.04
N VAL A 184 11.91 30.39 -7.09
CA VAL A 184 12.78 31.57 -7.00
C VAL A 184 11.98 32.83 -6.62
N LYS A 185 10.75 33.00 -7.13
CA LYS A 185 9.82 34.06 -6.69
C LYS A 185 9.54 34.01 -5.19
N LYS A 186 9.45 32.81 -4.60
CA LYS A 186 9.16 32.59 -3.18
C LYS A 186 10.39 32.72 -2.26
N GLN A 187 11.59 32.90 -2.81
CA GLN A 187 12.78 33.15 -1.99
C GLN A 187 12.83 34.61 -1.54
N LEU A 188 12.94 34.80 -0.22
CA LEU A 188 12.91 36.12 0.44
C LEU A 188 14.14 36.99 0.11
N PHE A 189 15.29 36.38 -0.18
CA PHE A 189 16.55 37.10 -0.38
C PHE A 189 16.85 37.36 -1.85
N LYS A 190 16.87 38.64 -2.26
CA LYS A 190 17.27 39.05 -3.61
C LYS A 190 18.74 38.68 -3.92
N LYS A 191 19.62 38.61 -2.90
CA LYS A 191 21.06 38.38 -3.03
C LYS A 191 21.42 36.97 -3.55
N THR A 192 20.56 35.96 -3.39
CA THR A 192 20.81 34.58 -3.85
C THR A 192 20.28 34.30 -5.26
N ARG A 193 19.83 35.32 -6.01
CA ARG A 193 19.27 35.17 -7.36
C ARG A 193 20.33 35.07 -8.46
N TRP A 194 21.56 35.49 -8.18
CA TRP A 194 22.68 35.38 -9.12
C TRP A 194 23.09 33.92 -9.27
N VAL A 195 23.05 33.40 -10.49
CA VAL A 195 23.46 32.02 -10.82
C VAL A 195 24.51 32.10 -11.93
N SER A 196 25.70 31.59 -11.68
CA SER A 196 26.72 31.42 -12.72
C SER A 196 26.45 30.12 -13.48
N CYS A 197 26.22 30.23 -14.79
CA CYS A 197 25.98 29.07 -15.65
C CYS A 197 27.32 28.55 -16.19
N TRP A 198 27.93 27.62 -15.45
CA TRP A 198 29.14 26.93 -15.90
C TRP A 198 28.76 25.76 -16.82
N PHE A 199 28.68 26.05 -18.11
CA PHE A 199 28.68 25.02 -19.14
C PHE A 199 30.14 24.69 -19.48
N PHE A 200 30.60 23.49 -19.15
CA PHE A 200 31.92 23.00 -19.59
C PHE A 200 31.83 22.58 -21.06
N PRO A 201 32.34 23.37 -22.03
CA PRO A 201 32.10 23.11 -23.44
C PRO A 201 33.27 22.29 -23.99
N GLY A 202 33.00 21.02 -24.35
CA GLY A 202 33.87 20.29 -25.25
C GLY A 202 33.90 20.87 -26.67
N GLN A 203 32.95 21.75 -27.02
CA GLN A 203 32.93 22.53 -28.26
C GLN A 203 32.36 23.94 -28.04
N ARG A 204 32.88 24.91 -28.80
CA ARG A 204 32.52 26.34 -28.75
C ARG A 204 31.04 26.57 -29.08
N PHE A 205 30.34 27.23 -28.17
CA PHE A 205 29.13 27.99 -28.49
C PHE A 205 29.23 29.39 -27.89
N PHE A 206 28.91 30.39 -28.71
CA PHE A 206 28.87 31.80 -28.31
C PHE A 206 27.66 32.01 -27.38
N PHE A 207 27.87 32.61 -26.21
CA PHE A 207 26.79 32.95 -25.29
C PHE A 207 26.40 34.42 -25.47
N GLU A 208 25.19 34.67 -25.99
CA GLU A 208 24.51 35.95 -25.70
C GLU A 208 23.85 35.89 -24.31
N PRO A 209 23.81 37.01 -23.57
CA PRO A 209 23.15 37.07 -22.27
C PRO A 209 21.63 36.98 -22.44
N VAL A 210 21.01 35.99 -21.79
CA VAL A 210 19.54 35.95 -21.63
C VAL A 210 19.12 37.06 -20.68
N VAL A 211 18.89 38.26 -21.24
CA VAL A 211 18.37 39.41 -20.50
C VAL A 211 16.93 39.12 -20.09
N ILE A 212 16.75 38.76 -18.81
CA ILE A 212 15.43 38.71 -18.19
C ILE A 212 14.93 40.15 -18.04
N LYS A 213 14.32 40.69 -19.10
CA LYS A 213 13.58 41.96 -19.05
C LYS A 213 12.45 41.83 -18.03
N GLN A 214 12.68 42.35 -16.83
CA GLN A 214 11.60 42.72 -15.92
C GLN A 214 10.85 43.86 -16.62
N LYS A 215 9.63 43.59 -17.08
CA LYS A 215 8.74 44.64 -17.54
C LYS A 215 8.23 45.37 -16.29
N SER A 216 8.93 46.42 -15.89
CA SER A 216 8.42 47.40 -14.93
C SER A 216 7.42 48.27 -15.69
N ASP A 217 6.14 47.91 -15.59
CA ASP A 217 5.09 48.75 -16.14
C ASP A 217 5.04 50.07 -15.35
N PHE A 218 5.16 51.17 -16.09
CA PHE A 218 4.95 52.53 -15.63
C PHE A 218 3.45 52.78 -15.49
N GLN A 219 3.00 53.12 -14.27
CA GLN A 219 2.02 54.18 -13.99
C GLN A 219 1.95 54.42 -12.47
#